data_AF-A0A415MBJ4-F1
#
_entry.id   AF-A0A415MBJ4-F1
#
_cell.length_a   1.000
_cell.length_b   1.000
_cell.length_c   1.000
_cell.angle_alpha   90.00
_cell.angle_beta   90.00
_cell.angle_gamma   90.00
#
_symmetry.space_group_name_H-M   'P 1'
#
loop_
_entity.id
_entity.type
_entity.pdbx_description
1 polymer ?
#
loop_
_entity_poly.entity_id
_entity_poly.type
_entity_poly.pdbx_seq_one_letter_code
_entity_poly.pdbx_strand_id
1 'polypeptide(L)'
;MEKYEDYLDKWLGGLESEIAFWKRYMETKGDIYYDTFKNQTEKDRHFTLERYLDGFSKTEQIKFIDIGSGPFSRCGHVTENYNLLVETVDPLAEVYNDLKKKNDLENGITIKTGFVELLDKYFDADSYDIVHMSNSLDHSFNAVFGIYQLLNLCKVGGKVILRHAENEAERSEYGGLHQWNLSLHNQENSFIIWRKNERYDIKKILDGYAKVEWNADVYEKKWKYNEVVITKLKECPIPENPYTDKMLERVYSFLLKTLVDKIGNCDNTIVLKNKEIIKEMKESQKLINNVLQISNDKKIDIYGMGVVGKNLIDILDNNNICINYIFDKDARKYKTYSSVQLENVKDIDKNIIFVAVMRDNKEIIEKLIKQGYKKDNVYLIENLV
;
A
#
# COMPACT_ATOMS: atom_id res chain seq x y z
N MET A 1 29.95 -3.02 10.02
CA MET A 1 28.68 -3.13 10.78
C MET A 1 27.62 -2.52 9.87
N GLU A 2 26.62 -3.29 9.42
CA GLU A 2 25.50 -2.70 8.67
C GLU A 2 24.81 -1.66 9.55
N LYS A 3 24.46 -0.52 8.97
CA LYS A 3 23.77 0.52 9.72
C LYS A 3 22.28 0.17 9.83
N TYR A 4 21.59 0.73 10.81
CA TYR A 4 20.15 0.52 11.00
C TYR A 4 19.35 0.78 9.72
N GLU A 5 19.78 1.79 8.96
CA GLU A 5 19.22 2.21 7.68
C GLU A 5 19.31 1.13 6.59
N ASP A 6 20.29 0.22 6.65
CA ASP A 6 20.43 -0.88 5.67
C ASP A 6 19.38 -1.97 5.93
N TYR A 7 19.06 -2.25 7.20
CA TYR A 7 18.01 -3.20 7.56
C TYR A 7 16.62 -2.70 7.18
N LEU A 8 16.38 -1.40 7.38
CA LEU A 8 15.12 -0.79 6.99
C LEU A 8 14.91 -0.83 5.47
N ASP A 9 15.96 -0.58 4.68
CA ASP A 9 15.89 -0.70 3.22
C ASP A 9 15.58 -2.14 2.79
N LYS A 10 16.19 -3.15 3.43
CA LYS A 10 15.89 -4.57 3.18
C LYS A 10 14.44 -4.91 3.52
N TRP A 11 13.96 -4.45 4.67
CA TRP A 11 12.58 -4.65 5.09
C TRP A 11 11.59 -4.03 4.09
N LEU A 12 11.85 -2.78 3.66
CA LEU A 12 11.04 -2.08 2.66
C LEU A 12 11.06 -2.82 1.31
N GLY A 13 12.20 -3.34 0.89
CA GLY A 13 12.34 -4.19 -0.30
C GLY A 13 11.61 -5.54 -0.19
N GLY A 14 11.38 -6.04 1.03
CA GLY A 14 10.66 -7.28 1.29
C GLY A 14 9.14 -7.17 1.17
N LEU A 15 8.58 -5.95 1.24
CA LEU A 15 7.13 -5.73 1.26
C LEU A 15 6.42 -6.26 0.01
N GLU A 16 7.01 -6.07 -1.16
CA GLU A 16 6.39 -6.53 -2.42
C GLU A 16 6.22 -8.06 -2.43
N SER A 17 7.24 -8.79 -1.98
CA SER A 17 7.20 -10.25 -1.91
C SER A 17 6.15 -10.75 -0.91
N GLU A 18 6.06 -10.12 0.27
CA GLU A 18 5.07 -10.48 1.29
C GLU A 18 3.63 -10.23 0.78
N ILE A 19 3.38 -9.07 0.17
CA ILE A 19 2.08 -8.74 -0.42
C ILE A 19 1.74 -9.71 -1.55
N ALA A 20 2.71 -10.02 -2.43
CA ALA A 20 2.50 -10.96 -3.52
C ALA A 20 2.24 -12.39 -3.03
N PHE A 21 2.88 -12.81 -1.94
CA PHE A 21 2.61 -14.09 -1.29
C PHE A 21 1.16 -14.16 -0.80
N TRP A 22 0.71 -13.21 0.01
CA TRP A 22 -0.65 -13.23 0.56
C TRP A 22 -1.73 -13.03 -0.50
N LYS A 23 -1.49 -12.17 -1.50
CA LYS A 23 -2.39 -12.01 -2.65
C LYS A 23 -2.62 -13.35 -3.35
N ARG A 24 -1.53 -14.04 -3.71
CA ARG A 24 -1.60 -15.36 -4.34
C ARG A 24 -2.26 -16.38 -3.42
N TYR A 25 -1.91 -16.42 -2.14
CA TYR A 25 -2.50 -17.34 -1.16
C TYR A 25 -4.03 -17.21 -1.10
N MET A 26 -4.56 -15.97 -1.13
CA MET A 26 -6.00 -15.72 -1.16
C MET A 26 -6.65 -16.06 -2.50
N GLU A 27 -6.04 -15.66 -3.61
CA GLU A 27 -6.57 -15.90 -4.97
C GLU A 27 -6.62 -17.39 -5.33
N THR A 28 -5.64 -18.16 -4.87
CA THR A 28 -5.58 -19.61 -5.13
C THR A 28 -6.20 -20.45 -4.01
N LYS A 29 -6.81 -19.81 -3.00
CA LYS A 29 -7.38 -20.49 -1.82
C LYS A 29 -6.40 -21.48 -1.17
N GLY A 30 -5.13 -21.09 -1.10
CA GLY A 30 -4.04 -21.85 -0.48
C GLY A 30 -3.45 -23.03 -1.29
N ASP A 31 -3.78 -23.18 -2.59
CA ASP A 31 -3.19 -24.19 -3.51
C ASP A 31 -1.65 -24.22 -3.49
N ILE A 32 -1.02 -25.28 -4.01
CA ILE A 32 0.41 -25.69 -3.98
C ILE A 32 1.15 -25.57 -2.64
N TYR A 33 0.59 -24.94 -1.61
CA TYR A 33 1.25 -24.66 -0.35
C TYR A 33 0.58 -25.37 0.83
N TYR A 34 -0.74 -25.27 1.08
CA TYR A 34 -1.33 -25.86 2.30
C TYR A 34 -2.84 -26.13 2.25
N ASP A 35 -3.25 -27.33 2.71
CA ASP A 35 -4.64 -27.72 3.05
C ASP A 35 -5.18 -27.00 4.32
N THR A 36 -4.65 -25.81 4.64
CA THR A 36 -5.00 -25.04 5.83
C THR A 36 -5.86 -23.83 5.54
N PHE A 37 -6.04 -23.45 4.27
CA PHE A 37 -6.76 -22.23 3.89
C PHE A 37 -8.14 -22.16 4.52
N LYS A 38 -8.96 -23.20 4.32
CA LYS A 38 -10.32 -23.29 4.88
C LYS A 38 -10.34 -23.07 6.40
N ASN A 39 -9.38 -23.64 7.11
CA ASN A 39 -9.27 -23.52 8.56
C ASN A 39 -8.79 -22.13 9.00
N GLN A 40 -7.91 -21.48 8.23
CA GLN A 40 -7.43 -20.13 8.56
C GLN A 40 -8.47 -19.05 8.26
N THR A 41 -9.28 -19.25 7.21
CA THR A 41 -10.32 -18.31 6.78
C THR A 41 -11.68 -18.57 7.42
N GLU A 42 -11.79 -19.53 8.34
CA GLU A 42 -13.04 -19.85 9.01
C GLU A 42 -13.53 -18.66 9.84
N LYS A 43 -14.82 -18.32 9.69
CA LYS A 43 -15.43 -17.17 10.35
C LYS A 43 -15.48 -17.29 11.86
N ASP A 44 -15.75 -18.47 12.40
CA ASP A 44 -15.91 -18.69 13.83
C ASP A 44 -14.75 -19.54 14.39
N ARG A 45 -13.53 -19.29 13.89
CA ARG A 45 -12.37 -20.12 14.22
C ARG A 45 -12.11 -20.12 15.73
N HIS A 46 -12.04 -21.32 16.30
CA HIS A 46 -11.81 -21.53 17.72
C HIS A 46 -10.47 -20.93 18.20
N PHE A 47 -10.50 -20.31 19.38
CA PHE A 47 -9.36 -19.69 20.02
C PHE A 47 -8.37 -20.73 20.56
N THR A 48 -7.17 -20.79 20.00
CA THR A 48 -6.20 -21.88 20.27
C THR A 48 -5.35 -21.67 21.53
N LEU A 49 -5.51 -20.54 22.22
CA LEU A 49 -4.74 -20.17 23.40
C LEU A 49 -5.54 -20.27 24.72
N GLU A 50 -6.69 -20.94 24.72
CA GLU A 50 -7.53 -21.09 25.93
C GLU A 50 -6.77 -21.59 27.16
N ARG A 51 -5.77 -22.46 26.99
CA ARG A 51 -4.93 -22.97 28.11
C ARG A 51 -4.24 -21.86 28.93
N TYR A 52 -4.06 -20.67 28.36
CA TYR A 52 -3.45 -19.54 29.07
C TYR A 52 -4.45 -18.69 29.85
N LEU A 53 -5.74 -18.94 29.62
CA LEU A 53 -6.88 -18.31 30.29
C LEU A 53 -7.29 -19.05 31.57
N ASP A 54 -6.64 -20.18 31.88
CA ASP A 54 -6.88 -20.91 33.12
C ASP A 54 -6.68 -19.99 34.33
N GLY A 55 -7.71 -19.91 35.18
CA GLY A 55 -7.76 -19.04 36.36
C GLY A 55 -8.40 -17.67 36.12
N PHE A 56 -8.68 -17.28 34.87
CA PHE A 56 -9.49 -16.09 34.60
C PHE A 56 -10.96 -16.35 34.89
N SER A 57 -11.68 -15.28 35.23
CA SER A 57 -13.14 -15.33 35.31
C SER A 57 -13.73 -15.62 33.93
N LYS A 58 -14.71 -16.53 33.88
CA LYS A 58 -15.42 -16.85 32.63
C LYS A 58 -16.36 -15.73 32.17
N THR A 59 -16.79 -14.87 33.10
CA THR A 59 -17.79 -13.82 32.83
C THR A 59 -17.16 -12.45 32.57
N GLU A 60 -15.99 -12.18 33.15
CA GLU A 60 -15.28 -10.93 32.90
C GLU A 60 -14.68 -10.92 31.50
N GLN A 61 -14.67 -9.75 30.87
CA GLN A 61 -14.10 -9.62 29.53
C GLN A 61 -12.57 -9.73 29.59
N ILE A 62 -12.04 -10.76 28.96
CA ILE A 62 -10.61 -10.99 28.76
C ILE A 62 -10.20 -10.28 27.48
N LYS A 63 -9.19 -9.41 27.55
CA LYS A 63 -8.66 -8.70 26.40
C LYS A 63 -7.43 -9.40 25.85
N PHE A 64 -7.53 -9.84 24.60
CA PHE A 64 -6.46 -10.46 23.83
C PHE A 64 -6.08 -9.60 22.63
N ILE A 65 -4.78 -9.47 22.37
CA ILE A 65 -4.27 -8.81 21.17
C ILE A 65 -3.21 -9.66 20.47
N ASP A 66 -3.37 -9.84 19.15
CA ASP A 66 -2.44 -10.54 18.27
C ASP A 66 -1.67 -9.54 17.41
N ILE A 67 -0.38 -9.38 17.68
CA ILE A 67 0.53 -8.45 17.01
C ILE A 67 1.27 -9.18 15.88
N GLY A 68 1.40 -8.52 14.72
CA GLY A 68 1.92 -9.17 13.51
C GLY A 68 1.06 -10.38 13.14
N SER A 69 -0.26 -10.22 13.20
CA SER A 69 -1.24 -11.32 13.08
C SER A 69 -1.30 -11.92 11.67
N GLY A 70 -0.75 -11.24 10.67
CA GLY A 70 -1.06 -11.50 9.27
C GLY A 70 -2.55 -11.26 8.96
N PRO A 71 -3.04 -11.74 7.80
CA PRO A 71 -4.42 -11.48 7.35
C PRO A 71 -5.51 -12.19 8.15
N PHE A 72 -5.15 -13.28 8.84
CA PHE A 72 -6.14 -14.22 9.40
C PHE A 72 -6.01 -14.50 10.90
N SER A 73 -4.93 -14.04 11.56
CA SER A 73 -4.51 -14.49 12.90
C SER A 73 -4.29 -16.01 12.97
N ARG A 74 -3.27 -16.45 13.70
CA ARG A 74 -3.06 -17.88 13.95
C ARG A 74 -3.93 -18.42 15.09
N CYS A 75 -4.47 -17.53 15.91
CA CYS A 75 -5.09 -17.91 17.17
C CYS A 75 -6.58 -18.23 17.06
N GLY A 76 -7.29 -17.78 16.03
CA GLY A 76 -8.75 -17.77 16.07
C GLY A 76 -9.26 -16.72 17.07
N HIS A 77 -10.58 -16.63 17.26
CA HIS A 77 -11.17 -15.58 18.11
C HIS A 77 -12.46 -15.99 18.84
N VAL A 78 -12.92 -17.23 18.66
CA VAL A 78 -14.16 -17.73 19.27
C VAL A 78 -13.85 -18.74 20.37
N THR A 79 -14.51 -18.60 21.52
CA THR A 79 -14.42 -19.53 22.65
C THR A 79 -15.79 -19.66 23.32
N GLU A 80 -16.13 -20.87 23.76
CA GLU A 80 -17.36 -21.13 24.53
C GLU A 80 -17.14 -20.94 26.05
N ASN A 81 -15.87 -20.89 26.46
CA ASN A 81 -15.48 -20.97 27.86
C ASN A 81 -15.29 -19.60 28.52
N TYR A 82 -15.04 -18.56 27.72
CA TYR A 82 -14.63 -17.25 28.20
C TYR A 82 -15.26 -16.11 27.40
N ASN A 83 -15.45 -14.95 28.05
CA ASN A 83 -15.83 -13.72 27.37
C ASN A 83 -14.57 -13.05 26.80
N LEU A 84 -14.24 -13.35 25.52
CA LEU A 84 -13.01 -12.91 24.88
C LEU A 84 -13.23 -11.71 23.95
N LEU A 85 -12.47 -10.63 24.16
CA LEU A 85 -12.31 -9.54 23.20
C LEU A 85 -10.98 -9.72 22.46
N VAL A 86 -11.04 -9.88 21.14
CA VAL A 86 -9.85 -10.06 20.28
C VAL A 86 -9.59 -8.83 19.45
N GLU A 87 -8.36 -8.34 19.49
CA GLU A 87 -7.83 -7.34 18.57
C GLU A 87 -6.65 -7.91 17.78
N THR A 88 -6.52 -7.48 16.52
CA THR A 88 -5.44 -7.94 15.64
C THR A 88 -4.74 -6.75 15.02
N VAL A 89 -3.41 -6.76 15.00
CA VAL A 89 -2.57 -5.65 14.55
C VAL A 89 -1.49 -6.17 13.60
N ASP A 90 -1.26 -5.48 12.50
CA ASP A 90 -0.20 -5.81 11.56
C ASP A 90 0.27 -4.56 10.79
N PRO A 91 1.58 -4.41 10.47
CA PRO A 91 2.04 -3.31 9.62
C PRO A 91 1.38 -3.27 8.23
N LEU A 92 0.94 -4.42 7.70
CA LEU A 92 0.32 -4.57 6.38
C LEU A 92 -1.21 -4.69 6.43
N ALA A 93 -1.83 -4.34 7.56
CA ALA A 93 -3.27 -4.49 7.79
C ALA A 93 -4.16 -3.90 6.69
N GLU A 94 -3.88 -2.68 6.22
CA GLU A 94 -4.63 -2.06 5.12
C GLU A 94 -4.63 -2.93 3.86
N VAL A 95 -3.45 -3.43 3.46
CA VAL A 95 -3.31 -4.30 2.29
C VAL A 95 -4.04 -5.62 2.50
N TYR A 96 -3.91 -6.22 3.68
CA TYR A 96 -4.58 -7.48 4.00
C TYR A 96 -6.10 -7.36 4.01
N ASN A 97 -6.64 -6.30 4.61
CA ASN A 97 -8.08 -6.05 4.62
C ASN A 97 -8.62 -5.83 3.18
N ASP A 98 -7.88 -5.09 2.35
CA ASP A 98 -8.23 -4.89 0.94
C ASP A 98 -8.20 -6.18 0.13
N LEU A 99 -7.17 -7.02 0.32
CA LEU A 99 -7.07 -8.31 -0.35
C LEU A 99 -8.20 -9.26 0.08
N LYS A 100 -8.54 -9.30 1.38
CA LYS A 100 -9.67 -10.07 1.90
C LYS A 100 -10.99 -9.64 1.25
N LYS A 101 -11.24 -8.33 1.18
CA LYS A 101 -12.43 -7.77 0.53
C LYS A 101 -12.52 -8.12 -0.95
N LYS A 102 -11.40 -8.05 -1.69
CA LYS A 102 -11.36 -8.41 -3.13
C LYS A 102 -11.61 -9.90 -3.41
N ASN A 103 -11.39 -10.75 -2.42
CA ASN A 103 -11.56 -12.20 -2.52
C ASN A 103 -12.80 -12.71 -1.76
N ASP A 104 -13.69 -11.80 -1.31
CA ASP A 104 -14.88 -12.12 -0.53
C ASP A 104 -14.59 -12.99 0.70
N LEU A 105 -13.47 -12.72 1.39
CA LEU A 105 -13.04 -13.45 2.59
C LEU A 105 -13.43 -12.71 3.86
N GLU A 106 -14.33 -13.31 4.65
CA GLU A 106 -14.75 -12.82 5.97
C GLU A 106 -14.46 -13.89 7.02
N ASN A 107 -13.37 -13.72 7.78
CA ASN A 107 -12.95 -14.66 8.82
C ASN A 107 -13.19 -14.12 10.25
N GLY A 108 -14.13 -13.18 10.41
CA GLY A 108 -14.54 -12.63 11.71
C GLY A 108 -13.56 -11.62 12.35
N ILE A 109 -12.38 -11.40 11.76
CA ILE A 109 -11.41 -10.40 12.26
C ILE A 109 -11.15 -9.26 11.28
N THR A 110 -10.96 -8.06 11.83
CA THR A 110 -10.46 -6.88 11.12
C THR A 110 -9.13 -6.47 11.72
N ILE A 111 -8.14 -6.26 10.86
CA ILE A 111 -6.76 -6.01 11.30
C ILE A 111 -6.54 -4.50 11.35
N LYS A 112 -5.90 -4.01 12.42
CA LYS A 112 -5.51 -2.61 12.56
C LYS A 112 -4.06 -2.43 12.12
N THR A 113 -3.76 -1.32 11.46
CA THR A 113 -2.37 -0.98 11.10
C THR A 113 -1.58 -0.63 12.35
N GLY A 114 -0.42 -1.26 12.53
CA GLY A 114 0.48 -0.92 13.62
C GLY A 114 1.81 -1.68 13.56
N PHE A 115 2.89 -0.97 13.85
CA PHE A 115 4.22 -1.57 14.05
C PHE A 115 4.38 -1.99 15.51
N VAL A 116 5.00 -3.15 15.76
CA VAL A 116 5.25 -3.62 17.13
C VAL A 116 6.08 -2.60 17.91
N GLU A 117 6.98 -1.90 17.25
CA GLU A 117 7.84 -0.90 17.88
C GLU A 117 7.15 0.43 18.17
N LEU A 118 5.89 0.62 17.79
CA LEU A 118 5.13 1.86 17.98
C LEU A 118 3.79 1.65 18.69
N LEU A 119 3.57 0.48 19.31
CA LEU A 119 2.31 0.14 19.97
C LEU A 119 1.88 1.13 21.06
N ASP A 120 2.84 1.71 21.80
CA ASP A 120 2.60 2.75 22.82
C ASP A 120 1.95 4.02 22.27
N LYS A 121 1.98 4.24 20.94
CA LYS A 121 1.31 5.37 20.29
C LYS A 121 -0.17 5.12 20.01
N TYR A 122 -0.60 3.87 20.04
CA TYR A 122 -1.95 3.45 19.64
C TYR A 122 -2.76 2.84 20.79
N PHE A 123 -2.08 2.32 21.79
CA PHE A 123 -2.70 1.57 22.88
C PHE A 123 -2.14 2.02 24.23
N ASP A 124 -3.02 2.06 25.21
CA ASP A 124 -2.65 2.35 26.59
C ASP A 124 -1.82 1.21 27.19
N ALA A 125 -0.90 1.55 28.09
CA ALA A 125 -0.17 0.55 28.87
C ALA A 125 -1.14 -0.28 29.76
N ASP A 126 -0.73 -1.52 30.09
CA ASP A 126 -1.47 -2.41 30.98
C ASP A 126 -2.95 -2.63 30.58
N SER A 127 -3.21 -2.73 29.27
CA SER A 127 -4.55 -2.79 28.71
C SER A 127 -5.01 -4.21 28.34
N TYR A 128 -4.08 -5.14 28.10
CA TYR A 128 -4.38 -6.50 27.63
C TYR A 128 -3.96 -7.58 28.62
N ASP A 129 -4.80 -8.59 28.78
CA ASP A 129 -4.56 -9.75 29.65
C ASP A 129 -3.58 -10.72 29.00
N ILE A 130 -3.75 -10.94 27.69
CA ILE A 130 -2.86 -11.76 26.86
C ILE A 130 -2.43 -10.95 25.64
N VAL A 131 -1.14 -10.85 25.44
CA VAL A 131 -0.52 -10.27 24.25
C VAL A 131 0.18 -11.39 23.50
N HIS A 132 -0.01 -11.50 22.20
CA HIS A 132 0.56 -12.59 21.41
C HIS A 132 1.22 -12.07 20.14
N MET A 133 2.25 -12.78 19.70
CA MET A 133 2.94 -12.53 18.43
C MET A 133 3.47 -13.85 17.89
N SER A 134 3.15 -14.19 16.64
CA SER A 134 3.51 -15.48 16.05
C SER A 134 4.19 -15.34 14.70
N ASN A 135 5.44 -15.80 14.65
CA ASN A 135 6.29 -15.86 13.47
C ASN A 135 6.40 -14.52 12.74
N SER A 136 6.51 -13.45 13.54
CA SER A 136 6.58 -12.08 13.07
C SER A 136 7.57 -11.22 13.87
N LEU A 137 8.02 -11.66 15.05
CA LEU A 137 8.98 -10.89 15.85
C LEU A 137 10.33 -10.78 15.12
N ASP A 138 10.69 -11.78 14.33
CA ASP A 138 11.85 -11.77 13.45
C ASP A 138 11.76 -10.77 12.30
N HIS A 139 10.54 -10.33 11.97
CA HIS A 139 10.27 -9.28 10.98
C HIS A 139 10.43 -7.86 11.52
N SER A 140 10.64 -7.72 12.82
CA SER A 140 10.76 -6.42 13.48
C SER A 140 12.07 -5.74 13.09
N PHE A 141 12.05 -4.42 13.03
CA PHE A 141 13.28 -3.65 12.89
C PHE A 141 14.16 -3.81 14.12
N ASN A 142 13.54 -3.80 15.31
CA ASN A 142 14.19 -4.07 16.59
C ASN A 142 13.35 -5.03 17.44
N ALA A 143 13.67 -6.33 17.35
CA ALA A 143 12.94 -7.38 18.07
C ALA A 143 12.99 -7.23 19.60
N VAL A 144 14.11 -6.78 20.17
CA VAL A 144 14.22 -6.58 21.64
C VAL A 144 13.32 -5.43 22.08
N PHE A 145 13.33 -4.32 21.34
CA PHE A 145 12.42 -3.20 21.58
C PHE A 145 10.95 -3.61 21.42
N GLY A 146 10.65 -4.45 20.43
CA GLY A 146 9.33 -5.05 20.24
C GLY A 146 8.85 -5.79 21.49
N ILE A 147 9.71 -6.57 22.16
CA ILE A 147 9.36 -7.24 23.42
C ILE A 147 8.97 -6.25 24.53
N TYR A 148 9.70 -5.13 24.66
CA TYR A 148 9.33 -4.08 25.63
C TYR A 148 7.94 -3.50 25.32
N GLN A 149 7.61 -3.27 24.05
CA GLN A 149 6.29 -2.77 23.64
C GLN A 149 5.18 -3.77 23.95
N LEU A 150 5.41 -5.07 23.67
CA LEU A 150 4.45 -6.13 24.03
C LEU A 150 4.22 -6.20 25.55
N LEU A 151 5.29 -6.08 26.35
CA LEU A 151 5.20 -6.02 27.81
C LEU A 151 4.52 -4.76 28.32
N ASN A 152 4.68 -3.62 27.64
CA ASN A 152 4.01 -2.38 28.01
C ASN A 152 2.49 -2.52 27.88
N LEU A 153 2.00 -3.13 26.79
CA LEU A 153 0.56 -3.41 26.61
C LEU A 153 0.02 -4.43 27.61
N CYS A 154 0.84 -5.41 27.98
CA CYS A 154 0.43 -6.49 28.86
C CYS A 154 0.24 -6.00 30.29
N LYS A 155 -0.89 -6.35 30.92
CA LYS A 155 -1.14 -6.10 32.34
C LYS A 155 -0.10 -6.78 33.22
N VAL A 156 0.17 -6.22 34.40
CA VAL A 156 0.87 -6.94 35.47
C VAL A 156 0.10 -8.22 35.84
N GLY A 157 0.78 -9.36 35.85
CA GLY A 157 0.19 -10.70 35.98
C GLY A 157 -0.30 -11.32 34.67
N GLY A 158 -0.43 -10.52 33.61
CA GLY A 158 -0.74 -10.96 32.25
C GLY A 158 0.45 -11.67 31.59
N LYS A 159 0.20 -12.21 30.39
CA LYS A 159 1.21 -12.96 29.64
C LYS A 159 1.43 -12.41 28.23
N VAL A 160 2.69 -12.27 27.85
CA VAL A 160 3.11 -12.17 26.45
C VAL A 160 3.47 -13.57 25.96
N ILE A 161 2.87 -14.03 24.86
CA ILE A 161 3.10 -15.35 24.29
C ILE A 161 3.69 -15.18 22.90
N LEU A 162 4.91 -15.68 22.71
CA LEU A 162 5.63 -15.66 21.45
C LEU A 162 5.69 -17.06 20.87
N ARG A 163 5.47 -17.20 19.57
CA ARG A 163 5.66 -18.44 18.83
C ARG A 163 6.51 -18.19 17.61
N HIS A 164 7.61 -18.89 17.42
CA HIS A 164 8.53 -18.63 16.31
C HIS A 164 9.23 -19.90 15.85
N ALA A 165 9.61 -19.99 14.58
CA ALA A 165 10.59 -21.00 14.21
C ALA A 165 12.00 -20.62 14.71
N GLU A 166 12.86 -21.62 14.84
CA GLU A 166 14.24 -21.44 15.27
C GLU A 166 15.07 -20.81 14.14
N ASN A 167 15.76 -19.70 14.44
CA ASN A 167 16.73 -19.03 13.58
C ASN A 167 16.27 -18.81 12.11
N GLU A 168 15.08 -18.22 11.93
CA GLU A 168 14.52 -17.98 10.59
C GLU A 168 15.38 -17.05 9.73
N ALA A 169 15.98 -16.02 10.31
CA ALA A 169 16.82 -15.10 9.55
C ALA A 169 18.04 -15.81 8.93
N GLU A 170 18.72 -16.74 9.61
CA GLU A 170 19.78 -17.52 8.96
C GLU A 170 19.26 -18.44 7.86
N ARG A 171 18.13 -19.11 8.10
CA ARG A 171 17.52 -20.04 7.12
C ARG A 171 17.04 -19.34 5.85
N SER A 172 16.69 -18.06 5.97
CA SER A 172 16.26 -17.19 4.87
C SER A 172 17.40 -16.28 4.35
N GLU A 173 18.64 -16.51 4.81
CA GLU A 173 19.82 -15.72 4.43
C GLU A 173 19.67 -14.21 4.72
N TYR A 174 18.92 -13.86 5.76
CA TYR A 174 18.53 -12.51 6.16
C TYR A 174 17.77 -11.77 5.04
N GLY A 175 17.05 -12.51 4.21
CA GLY A 175 16.30 -12.02 3.06
C GLY A 175 14.93 -11.45 3.43
N GLY A 176 14.55 -10.35 2.78
CA GLY A 176 13.23 -9.73 2.93
C GLY A 176 12.96 -9.28 4.36
N LEU A 177 11.84 -9.74 4.94
CA LEU A 177 11.42 -9.36 6.28
C LEU A 177 12.17 -10.10 7.39
N HIS A 178 12.71 -11.30 7.16
CA HIS A 178 13.34 -12.12 8.20
C HIS A 178 14.71 -11.57 8.63
N GLN A 179 14.73 -10.70 9.63
CA GLN A 179 15.93 -9.96 10.02
C GLN A 179 16.54 -10.45 11.34
N TRP A 180 15.79 -11.12 12.21
CA TRP A 180 16.30 -11.62 13.49
C TRP A 180 16.21 -13.13 13.64
N ASN A 181 17.18 -13.70 14.35
CA ASN A 181 17.14 -15.08 14.79
C ASN A 181 16.62 -15.16 16.21
N LEU A 182 15.67 -16.06 16.43
CA LEU A 182 15.11 -16.38 17.74
C LEU A 182 15.49 -17.81 18.05
N SER A 183 16.17 -18.02 19.18
CA SER A 183 16.79 -19.30 19.52
C SER A 183 16.45 -19.76 20.93
N LEU A 184 16.03 -21.01 21.04
CA LEU A 184 16.01 -21.77 22.30
C LEU A 184 17.08 -22.85 22.36
N HIS A 185 17.68 -23.21 21.21
CA HIS A 185 18.73 -24.22 21.11
C HIS A 185 20.10 -23.55 21.12
N ASN A 186 20.56 -23.14 22.30
CA ASN A 186 21.80 -22.40 22.49
C ASN A 186 22.54 -22.81 23.77
N GLN A 187 23.83 -22.44 23.85
CA GLN A 187 24.71 -22.82 24.98
C GLN A 187 24.32 -22.13 26.28
N GLU A 188 23.68 -20.97 26.19
CA GLU A 188 23.22 -20.19 27.34
C GLU A 188 21.99 -20.80 28.02
N ASN A 189 21.32 -21.76 27.37
CA ASN A 189 20.07 -22.37 27.84
C ASN A 189 19.04 -21.29 28.23
N SER A 190 18.86 -20.32 27.33
CA SER A 190 17.97 -19.17 27.51
C SER A 190 17.22 -18.86 26.21
N PHE A 191 16.27 -17.93 26.28
CA PHE A 191 15.68 -17.33 25.08
C PHE A 191 16.62 -16.26 24.53
N ILE A 192 17.26 -16.56 23.40
CA ILE A 192 18.24 -15.69 22.76
C ILE A 192 17.65 -15.08 21.49
N ILE A 193 17.76 -13.77 21.36
CA ILE A 193 17.51 -13.04 20.12
C ILE A 193 18.84 -12.53 19.58
N TRP A 194 19.13 -12.77 18.32
CA TRP A 194 20.42 -12.40 17.76
C TRP A 194 20.34 -12.11 16.27
N ARG A 195 21.31 -11.32 15.79
CA ARG A 195 21.48 -10.97 14.37
C ARG A 195 22.93 -10.60 14.16
N LYS A 196 23.65 -11.36 13.33
CA LYS A 196 25.07 -11.12 13.04
C LYS A 196 25.88 -10.99 14.34
N ASN A 197 26.38 -9.79 14.66
CA ASN A 197 27.21 -9.52 15.84
C ASN A 197 26.38 -9.11 17.08
N GLU A 198 25.07 -8.95 16.93
CA GLU A 198 24.16 -8.63 18.03
C GLU A 198 23.61 -9.92 18.64
N ARG A 199 23.65 -10.04 19.97
CA ARG A 199 23.15 -11.22 20.70
C ARG A 199 22.62 -10.79 22.06
N TYR A 200 21.36 -11.12 22.33
CA TYR A 200 20.61 -10.65 23.47
C TYR A 200 20.01 -11.83 24.23
N ASP A 201 20.29 -11.91 25.52
CA ASP A 201 19.67 -12.87 26.43
C ASP A 201 18.43 -12.23 27.06
N ILE A 202 17.25 -12.57 26.54
CA ILE A 202 15.99 -11.91 26.91
C ILE A 202 15.64 -12.19 28.36
N LYS A 203 15.94 -13.38 28.88
CA LYS A 203 15.69 -13.72 30.28
C LYS A 203 16.49 -12.81 31.22
N LYS A 204 17.75 -12.52 30.88
CA LYS A 204 18.58 -11.60 31.66
C LYS A 204 18.13 -10.14 31.53
N ILE A 205 17.77 -9.73 30.31
CA ILE A 205 17.30 -8.36 30.04
C ILE A 205 16.02 -8.03 30.83
N LEU A 206 15.13 -9.01 30.98
CA LEU A 206 13.85 -8.84 31.67
C LEU A 206 13.89 -9.23 33.15
N ASP A 207 15.08 -9.51 33.71
CA ASP A 207 15.21 -9.96 35.08
C ASP A 207 14.61 -8.93 36.06
N GLY A 208 13.85 -9.45 37.03
CA GLY A 208 13.10 -8.63 37.98
C GLY A 208 11.86 -7.90 37.44
N TYR A 209 11.61 -7.88 36.13
CA TYR A 209 10.41 -7.29 35.51
C TYR A 209 9.41 -8.34 35.02
N ALA A 210 9.91 -9.46 34.50
CA ALA A 210 9.09 -10.53 33.98
C ALA A 210 9.71 -11.90 34.22
N LYS A 211 8.86 -12.92 34.30
CA LYS A 211 9.28 -14.33 34.31
C LYS A 211 9.23 -14.86 32.88
N VAL A 212 10.35 -15.36 32.36
CA VAL A 212 10.47 -15.93 31.01
C VAL A 212 10.55 -17.45 31.10
N GLU A 213 9.61 -18.13 30.45
CA GLU A 213 9.49 -19.59 30.35
C GLU A 213 9.35 -19.98 28.88
N TRP A 214 9.73 -21.20 28.50
CA TRP A 214 9.65 -21.63 27.12
C TRP A 214 9.45 -23.13 26.95
N ASN A 215 8.89 -23.51 25.81
CA ASN A 215 8.76 -24.88 25.32
C ASN A 215 9.38 -24.92 23.92
N ALA A 216 10.45 -25.69 23.75
CA ALA A 216 11.06 -25.88 22.44
C ALA A 216 10.36 -27.00 21.67
N ASP A 217 10.46 -26.94 20.33
CA ASP A 217 10.04 -28.02 19.43
C ASP A 217 8.56 -28.44 19.58
N VAL A 218 7.68 -27.46 19.79
CA VAL A 218 6.23 -27.66 19.84
C VAL A 218 5.69 -27.88 18.41
N TYR A 219 4.67 -28.73 18.28
CA TYR A 219 4.05 -29.04 16.99
C TYR A 219 2.58 -28.60 16.96
N GLU A 220 2.23 -27.80 15.97
CA GLU A 220 0.84 -27.54 15.57
C GLU A 220 0.63 -28.12 14.17
N LYS A 221 0.03 -29.31 14.10
CA LYS A 221 -0.09 -30.11 12.87
C LYS A 221 1.30 -30.34 12.25
N LYS A 222 1.60 -29.71 11.11
CA LYS A 222 2.89 -29.82 10.40
C LYS A 222 3.88 -28.71 10.76
N TRP A 223 3.45 -27.68 11.49
CA TRP A 223 4.32 -26.57 11.84
C TRP A 223 5.04 -26.86 13.16
N LYS A 224 6.37 -26.85 13.10
CA LYS A 224 7.25 -26.94 14.26
C LYS A 224 7.63 -25.52 14.68
N TYR A 225 7.41 -25.17 15.93
CA TYR A 225 7.74 -23.85 16.48
C TYR A 225 8.23 -23.97 17.93
N ASN A 226 8.88 -22.92 18.38
CA ASN A 226 9.23 -22.68 19.77
C ASN A 226 8.22 -21.72 20.38
N GLU A 227 7.84 -21.97 21.62
CA GLU A 227 6.93 -21.13 22.37
C GLU A 227 7.66 -20.49 23.55
N VAL A 228 7.55 -19.17 23.69
CA VAL A 228 8.07 -18.41 24.84
C VAL A 228 6.91 -17.71 25.52
N VAL A 229 6.80 -17.86 26.82
CA VAL A 229 5.79 -17.24 27.67
C VAL A 229 6.49 -16.30 28.63
N ILE A 230 6.15 -15.02 28.55
CA ILE A 230 6.70 -13.97 29.39
C ILE A 230 5.57 -13.46 30.29
N THR A 231 5.63 -13.76 31.58
CA THR A 231 4.65 -13.28 32.57
C THR A 231 5.15 -11.98 33.18
N LYS A 232 4.40 -10.88 33.01
CA LYS A 232 4.79 -9.57 33.56
C LYS A 232 4.62 -9.57 35.07
N LEU A 233 5.67 -9.24 35.82
CA LEU A 233 5.66 -9.24 37.29
C LEU A 233 5.41 -7.85 37.88
N LYS A 234 5.86 -6.80 37.17
CA LYS A 234 5.65 -5.40 37.52
C LYS A 234 5.81 -4.51 36.28
N GLU A 235 5.57 -3.22 36.44
CA GLU A 235 5.78 -2.23 35.38
C GLU A 235 7.21 -2.28 34.84
N CYS A 236 7.35 -2.33 33.51
CA CYS A 236 8.63 -2.40 32.81
C CYS A 236 8.75 -1.17 31.90
N PRO A 237 9.64 -0.21 32.23
CA PRO A 237 9.81 0.99 31.42
C PRO A 237 10.25 0.64 30.00
N ILE A 238 9.59 1.24 29.01
CA ILE A 238 10.03 1.16 27.62
C ILE A 238 11.32 1.97 27.50
N PRO A 239 12.42 1.41 26.96
CA PRO A 239 13.64 2.18 26.71
C PRO A 239 13.38 3.28 25.66
N GLU A 240 14.28 4.24 25.56
CA GLU A 240 14.17 5.26 24.50
C GLU A 240 14.27 4.59 23.11
N ASN A 241 13.44 5.00 22.15
CA ASN A 241 13.48 4.51 20.78
C ASN A 241 14.48 5.33 19.96
N PRO A 242 15.66 4.80 19.61
CA PRO A 242 16.71 5.60 18.99
C PRO A 242 16.57 5.75 17.47
N TYR A 243 15.49 5.26 16.85
CA TYR A 243 15.40 5.13 15.39
C TYR A 243 14.09 5.58 14.74
N THR A 244 13.10 6.04 15.49
CA THR A 244 11.79 6.47 14.93
C THR A 244 11.95 7.50 13.81
N ASP A 245 12.76 8.54 14.03
CA ASP A 245 12.97 9.61 13.03
C ASP A 245 13.63 9.06 11.76
N LYS A 246 14.64 8.19 11.91
CA LYS A 246 15.28 7.51 10.79
C LYS A 246 14.31 6.63 10.03
N MET A 247 13.41 5.95 10.74
CA MET A 247 12.38 5.13 10.13
C MET A 247 11.46 5.97 9.25
N LEU A 248 10.95 7.09 9.78
CA LEU A 248 10.11 8.01 9.04
C LEU A 248 10.81 8.55 7.78
N GLU A 249 12.05 9.03 7.90
CA GLU A 249 12.82 9.58 6.78
C GLU A 249 13.00 8.56 5.65
N ARG A 250 13.32 7.31 6.00
CA ARG A 250 13.60 6.26 5.02
C ARG A 250 12.32 5.72 4.37
N VAL A 251 11.25 5.53 5.14
CA VAL A 251 9.92 5.16 4.61
C VAL A 251 9.44 6.24 3.65
N TYR A 252 9.56 7.52 4.02
CA TYR A 252 9.17 8.63 3.16
C TYR A 252 10.02 8.68 1.88
N SER A 253 11.34 8.49 1.99
CA SER A 253 12.21 8.42 0.82
C SER A 253 11.85 7.25 -0.10
N PHE A 254 11.53 6.08 0.45
CA PHE A 254 11.09 4.92 -0.32
C PHE A 254 9.78 5.19 -1.04
N LEU A 255 8.79 5.78 -0.37
CA LEU A 255 7.53 6.20 -0.99
C LEU A 255 7.78 7.14 -2.18
N LEU A 256 8.62 8.17 -2.00
CA LEU A 256 8.94 9.12 -3.06
C LEU A 256 9.60 8.44 -4.26
N LYS A 257 10.56 7.52 -4.04
CA LYS A 257 11.21 6.76 -5.12
C LYS A 257 10.21 5.91 -5.89
N THR A 258 9.37 5.16 -5.18
CA THR A 258 8.31 4.33 -5.80
C THR A 258 7.32 5.18 -6.60
N LEU A 259 6.97 6.38 -6.12
CA LEU A 259 6.13 7.31 -6.87
C LEU A 259 6.84 7.86 -8.12
N VAL A 260 8.13 8.18 -8.03
CA VAL A 260 8.93 8.62 -9.18
C VAL A 260 9.01 7.52 -10.23
N ASP A 261 9.24 6.27 -9.85
CA ASP A 261 9.30 5.15 -10.80
C ASP A 261 7.93 4.92 -11.47
N LYS A 262 6.84 5.05 -10.69
CA LYS A 262 5.47 4.98 -11.23
C LYS A 262 5.17 6.11 -12.23
N ILE A 263 5.64 7.33 -11.96
CA ILE A 263 5.49 8.49 -12.85
C ILE A 263 6.43 8.39 -14.06
N GLY A 264 7.65 7.89 -13.88
CA GLY A 264 8.62 7.69 -14.95
C GLY A 264 8.11 6.73 -16.04
N ASN A 265 7.21 5.82 -15.66
CA ASN A 265 6.47 4.95 -16.56
C ASN A 265 5.26 5.62 -17.25
N CYS A 266 4.99 6.91 -17.01
CA CYS A 266 3.97 7.64 -17.76
C CYS A 266 4.46 7.96 -19.17
N ASP A 267 3.69 7.54 -20.17
CA ASP A 267 4.00 7.73 -21.59
C ASP A 267 4.05 9.22 -21.97
N ASN A 268 5.26 9.74 -22.20
CA ASN A 268 5.50 11.11 -22.64
C ASN A 268 5.22 11.32 -24.14
N THR A 269 4.81 10.30 -24.90
CA THR A 269 4.58 10.39 -26.35
C THR A 269 3.63 11.52 -26.71
N ILE A 270 2.54 11.70 -25.96
CA ILE A 270 1.57 12.79 -26.23
C ILE A 270 2.20 14.17 -26.00
N VAL A 271 3.03 14.32 -24.95
CA VAL A 271 3.71 15.59 -24.65
C VAL A 271 4.74 15.92 -25.74
N LEU A 272 5.49 14.91 -26.19
CA LEU A 272 6.45 15.06 -27.29
C LEU A 272 5.76 15.41 -28.61
N LYS A 273 4.67 14.71 -28.98
CA LYS A 273 3.85 15.03 -30.15
C LYS A 273 3.27 16.44 -30.08
N ASN A 274 2.74 16.85 -28.92
CA ASN A 274 2.26 18.22 -28.71
C ASN A 274 3.38 19.26 -28.91
N LYS A 275 4.61 18.96 -28.47
CA LYS A 275 5.76 19.85 -28.63
C LYS A 275 6.16 19.99 -30.10
N GLU A 276 6.24 18.88 -30.83
CA GLU A 276 6.57 18.86 -32.26
C GLU A 276 5.52 19.61 -33.08
N ILE A 277 4.24 19.31 -32.90
CA ILE A 277 3.18 20.00 -33.64
C ILE A 277 3.15 21.50 -33.35
N ILE A 278 3.34 21.92 -32.09
CA ILE A 278 3.40 23.35 -31.74
C ILE A 278 4.59 24.03 -32.40
N LYS A 279 5.73 23.34 -32.50
CA LYS A 279 6.91 23.85 -33.20
C LYS A 279 6.60 24.04 -34.68
N GLU A 280 6.04 23.02 -35.34
CA GLU A 280 5.67 23.10 -36.76
C GLU A 280 4.64 24.20 -37.03
N MET A 281 3.60 24.31 -36.18
CA MET A 281 2.60 25.38 -36.28
C MET A 281 3.21 26.79 -36.22
N LYS A 282 4.25 27.00 -35.40
CA LYS A 282 4.89 28.31 -35.20
C LYS A 282 5.94 28.65 -36.25
N GLU A 283 6.70 27.65 -36.69
CA GLU A 283 7.83 27.86 -37.60
C GLU A 283 7.42 27.77 -39.08
N SER A 284 6.26 27.17 -39.37
CA SER A 284 5.81 26.93 -40.73
C SER A 284 4.72 27.92 -41.17
N GLN A 285 4.98 28.66 -42.26
CA GLN A 285 3.94 29.42 -42.95
C GLN A 285 2.86 28.50 -43.58
N LYS A 286 3.15 27.19 -43.68
CA LYS A 286 2.26 26.17 -44.25
C LYS A 286 0.93 26.09 -43.53
N LEU A 287 0.92 26.24 -42.20
CA LEU A 287 -0.32 26.25 -41.41
C LEU A 287 -1.28 27.34 -41.91
N ILE A 288 -0.81 28.59 -41.94
CA ILE A 288 -1.63 29.73 -42.36
C ILE A 288 -2.04 29.59 -43.82
N ASN A 289 -1.13 29.18 -44.70
CA ASN A 289 -1.44 28.98 -46.11
C ASN A 289 -2.55 27.93 -46.31
N ASN A 290 -2.45 26.80 -45.61
CA ASN A 290 -3.45 25.74 -45.65
C ASN A 290 -4.79 26.20 -45.05
N VAL A 291 -4.75 26.88 -43.89
CA VAL A 291 -5.96 27.43 -43.27
C VAL A 291 -6.68 28.37 -44.23
N LEU A 292 -5.98 29.34 -44.84
CA LEU A 292 -6.56 30.30 -45.79
C LEU A 292 -7.12 29.61 -47.05
N GLN A 293 -6.43 28.59 -47.56
CA GLN A 293 -6.90 27.82 -48.72
C GLN A 293 -8.19 27.04 -48.40
N ILE A 294 -8.26 26.42 -47.22
CA ILE A 294 -9.37 25.55 -46.81
C ILE A 294 -10.58 26.38 -46.35
N SER A 295 -10.34 27.52 -45.70
CA SER A 295 -11.37 28.35 -45.08
C SER A 295 -12.19 29.17 -46.06
N ASN A 296 -11.93 29.13 -47.38
CA ASN A 296 -12.63 29.82 -48.46
C ASN A 296 -14.13 30.16 -48.16
N ASP A 297 -14.38 31.33 -47.57
CA ASP A 297 -15.66 31.86 -47.05
C ASP A 297 -16.40 31.03 -45.97
N LYS A 298 -15.78 29.99 -45.40
CA LYS A 298 -16.30 29.17 -44.30
C LYS A 298 -15.86 29.69 -42.94
N LYS A 299 -16.74 29.56 -41.95
CA LYS A 299 -16.41 29.83 -40.54
C LYS A 299 -15.52 28.73 -39.97
N ILE A 300 -14.57 29.13 -39.13
CA ILE A 300 -13.58 28.24 -38.51
C ILE A 300 -13.96 27.97 -37.06
N ASP A 301 -14.12 26.70 -36.72
CA ASP A 301 -14.27 26.21 -35.36
C ASP A 301 -13.02 25.43 -34.93
N ILE A 302 -12.80 25.29 -33.62
CA ILE A 302 -11.71 24.50 -33.05
C ILE A 302 -12.27 23.48 -32.07
N TYR A 303 -11.80 22.23 -32.14
CA TYR A 303 -12.07 21.21 -31.13
C TYR A 303 -10.81 20.96 -30.29
N GLY A 304 -10.89 21.29 -29.00
CA GLY A 304 -9.82 21.19 -28.01
C GLY A 304 -9.21 22.55 -27.67
N MET A 305 -9.37 22.99 -26.42
CA MET A 305 -8.75 24.19 -25.83
C MET A 305 -7.62 23.79 -24.84
N GLY A 306 -6.89 22.73 -25.20
CA GLY A 306 -5.66 22.29 -24.56
C GLY A 306 -4.44 23.12 -24.98
N VAL A 307 -3.23 22.61 -24.73
CA VAL A 307 -1.98 23.32 -25.05
C VAL A 307 -1.84 23.60 -26.55
N VAL A 308 -2.12 22.60 -27.40
CA VAL A 308 -2.08 22.74 -28.86
C VAL A 308 -3.15 23.73 -29.34
N GLY A 309 -4.40 23.58 -28.90
CA GLY A 309 -5.51 24.47 -29.26
C GLY A 309 -5.28 25.93 -28.88
N LYS A 310 -4.72 26.20 -27.69
CA LYS A 310 -4.33 27.57 -27.29
C LYS A 310 -3.29 28.19 -28.21
N ASN A 311 -2.28 27.42 -28.62
CA ASN A 311 -1.29 27.91 -29.59
C ASN A 311 -1.90 28.14 -30.96
N LEU A 312 -2.82 27.28 -31.41
CA LEU A 312 -3.57 27.49 -32.66
C LEU A 312 -4.39 28.79 -32.58
N ILE A 313 -5.11 29.03 -31.48
CA ILE A 313 -5.86 30.28 -31.25
C ILE A 313 -4.93 31.48 -31.37
N ASP A 314 -3.78 31.46 -30.69
CA ASP A 314 -2.81 32.57 -30.75
C ASP A 314 -2.33 32.84 -32.19
N ILE A 315 -2.07 31.78 -32.96
CA ILE A 315 -1.61 31.90 -34.34
C ILE A 315 -2.71 32.48 -35.24
N LEU A 316 -3.95 32.03 -35.10
CA LEU A 316 -5.07 32.54 -35.88
C LEU A 316 -5.39 34.00 -35.53
N ASP A 317 -5.41 34.35 -34.23
CA ASP A 317 -5.60 35.73 -33.74
C ASP A 317 -4.54 36.67 -34.31
N ASN A 318 -3.26 36.28 -34.24
CA ASN A 318 -2.14 37.10 -34.71
C ASN A 318 -2.18 37.34 -36.23
N ASN A 319 -2.87 36.48 -36.98
CA ASN A 319 -3.08 36.61 -38.42
C ASN A 319 -4.46 37.18 -38.78
N ASN A 320 -5.20 37.71 -37.80
CA ASN A 320 -6.55 38.27 -37.95
C ASN A 320 -7.58 37.28 -38.55
N ILE A 321 -7.44 35.98 -38.25
CA ILE A 321 -8.36 34.94 -38.69
C ILE A 321 -9.40 34.71 -37.60
N CYS A 322 -10.67 34.99 -37.91
CA CYS A 322 -11.77 34.88 -36.96
C CYS A 322 -12.14 33.42 -36.63
N ILE A 323 -12.12 33.09 -35.34
CA ILE A 323 -12.61 31.82 -34.80
C ILE A 323 -14.07 31.99 -34.36
N ASN A 324 -14.94 31.09 -34.80
CA ASN A 324 -16.37 31.13 -34.55
C ASN A 324 -16.75 30.40 -33.24
N TYR A 325 -16.51 29.09 -33.15
CA TYR A 325 -16.67 28.33 -31.90
C TYR A 325 -15.40 27.59 -31.50
N ILE A 326 -15.19 27.45 -30.19
CA ILE A 326 -14.18 26.55 -29.64
C ILE A 326 -14.90 25.56 -28.74
N PHE A 327 -14.71 24.28 -29.00
CA PHE A 327 -15.29 23.18 -28.24
C PHE A 327 -14.23 22.55 -27.36
N ASP A 328 -14.59 22.15 -26.15
CA ASP A 328 -13.73 21.35 -25.28
C ASP A 328 -14.61 20.49 -24.37
N LYS A 329 -14.08 19.34 -23.92
CA LYS A 329 -14.79 18.47 -22.97
C LYS A 329 -15.06 19.21 -21.67
N ASP A 330 -14.09 20.01 -21.22
CA ASP A 330 -14.20 20.81 -20.01
C ASP A 330 -14.61 22.25 -20.34
N ALA A 331 -15.35 22.90 -19.44
CA ALA A 331 -15.59 24.34 -19.55
C ALA A 331 -14.28 25.10 -19.31
N ARG A 332 -13.75 25.75 -20.35
CA ARG A 332 -12.46 26.42 -20.36
C ARG A 332 -12.60 27.85 -20.86
N LYS A 333 -11.68 28.72 -20.42
CA LYS A 333 -11.54 30.09 -20.90
C LYS A 333 -10.09 30.33 -21.31
N TYR A 334 -9.88 31.05 -22.38
CA TYR A 334 -8.57 31.49 -22.84
C TYR A 334 -8.69 32.82 -23.59
N LYS A 335 -8.03 33.86 -23.10
CA LYS A 335 -8.19 35.24 -23.57
C LYS A 335 -9.68 35.64 -23.62
N THR A 336 -10.16 36.11 -24.76
CA THR A 336 -11.54 36.50 -25.02
C THR A 336 -12.45 35.31 -25.34
N TYR A 337 -11.89 34.11 -25.48
CA TYR A 337 -12.62 32.90 -25.87
C TYR A 337 -13.06 32.08 -24.66
N SER A 338 -14.25 31.50 -24.77
CA SER A 338 -14.77 30.47 -23.85
C SER A 338 -15.14 29.23 -24.65
N SER A 339 -14.83 28.05 -24.13
CA SER A 339 -15.28 26.82 -24.78
C SER A 339 -16.79 26.67 -24.62
N VAL A 340 -17.43 26.09 -25.63
CA VAL A 340 -18.85 25.73 -25.62
C VAL A 340 -18.98 24.22 -25.73
N GLN A 341 -20.05 23.67 -25.17
CA GLN A 341 -20.36 22.25 -25.32
C GLN A 341 -20.89 21.99 -26.73
N LEU A 342 -20.35 20.96 -27.38
CA LEU A 342 -20.61 20.65 -28.78
C LEU A 342 -22.11 20.42 -29.05
N GLU A 343 -22.81 19.83 -28.09
CA GLU A 343 -24.23 19.49 -28.20
C GLU A 343 -25.15 20.73 -28.24
N ASN A 344 -24.67 21.88 -27.76
CA ASN A 344 -25.46 23.10 -27.62
C ASN A 344 -25.46 23.99 -28.88
N VAL A 345 -24.68 23.63 -29.90
CA VAL A 345 -24.52 24.42 -31.11
C VAL A 345 -25.17 23.69 -32.29
N LYS A 346 -25.92 24.44 -33.10
CA LYS A 346 -26.62 23.97 -34.32
C LYS A 346 -26.09 24.70 -35.55
N ASP A 347 -26.49 24.24 -36.74
CA ASP A 347 -26.20 24.87 -38.03
C ASP A 347 -24.69 25.00 -38.34
N ILE A 348 -23.93 23.95 -37.99
CA ILE A 348 -22.47 23.87 -38.17
C ILE A 348 -22.04 23.11 -39.43
N ASP A 349 -22.98 22.64 -40.26
CA ASP A 349 -22.72 21.78 -41.43
C ASP A 349 -21.88 22.46 -42.52
N LYS A 350 -21.86 23.80 -42.53
CA LYS A 350 -21.07 24.62 -43.44
C LYS A 350 -19.73 25.09 -42.86
N ASN A 351 -19.53 24.95 -41.56
CA ASN A 351 -18.29 25.34 -40.89
C ASN A 351 -17.18 24.32 -41.17
N ILE A 352 -15.93 24.75 -41.05
CA ILE A 352 -14.78 23.85 -40.91
C ILE A 352 -14.38 23.78 -39.46
N ILE A 353 -13.85 22.63 -39.04
CA ILE A 353 -13.36 22.45 -37.68
C ILE A 353 -11.95 21.88 -37.66
N PHE A 354 -11.09 22.51 -36.86
CA PHE A 354 -9.73 22.08 -36.61
C PHE A 354 -9.65 21.33 -35.28
N VAL A 355 -9.30 20.04 -35.34
CA VAL A 355 -9.14 19.19 -34.16
C VAL A 355 -7.73 19.35 -33.62
N ALA A 356 -7.61 20.07 -32.51
CA ALA A 356 -6.36 20.38 -31.82
C ALA A 356 -6.12 19.47 -30.60
N VAL A 357 -6.58 18.22 -30.70
CA VAL A 357 -6.37 17.14 -29.72
C VAL A 357 -5.57 16.03 -30.41
N MET A 358 -4.45 15.60 -29.82
CA MET A 358 -3.51 14.64 -30.41
C MET A 358 -3.78 13.18 -29.99
N ARG A 359 -5.00 12.90 -29.53
CA ARG A 359 -5.45 11.58 -29.07
C ARG A 359 -6.92 11.38 -29.38
N ASP A 360 -7.35 10.13 -29.42
CA ASP A 360 -8.76 9.76 -29.59
C ASP A 360 -9.39 10.34 -30.89
N ASN A 361 -8.57 10.63 -31.91
CA ASN A 361 -8.98 11.31 -33.14
C ASN A 361 -10.18 10.64 -33.81
N LYS A 362 -10.22 9.31 -33.83
CA LYS A 362 -11.33 8.55 -34.43
C LYS A 362 -12.66 8.83 -33.73
N GLU A 363 -12.69 8.76 -32.41
CA GLU A 363 -13.90 9.02 -31.61
C GLU A 363 -14.35 10.48 -31.74
N ILE A 364 -13.40 11.42 -31.72
CA ILE A 364 -13.69 12.84 -31.89
C ILE A 364 -14.31 13.11 -33.26
N ILE A 365 -13.72 12.58 -34.34
CA ILE A 365 -14.23 12.75 -35.71
C ILE A 365 -15.65 12.16 -35.82
N GLU A 366 -15.88 10.96 -35.29
CA GLU A 366 -17.21 10.33 -35.28
C GLU A 366 -18.24 11.19 -34.52
N LYS A 367 -17.86 11.77 -33.38
CA LYS A 367 -18.71 12.69 -32.61
C LYS A 367 -19.05 13.95 -33.40
N LEU A 368 -18.06 14.55 -34.07
CA LEU A 368 -18.25 15.76 -34.87
C LEU A 368 -19.18 15.53 -36.07
N ILE A 369 -19.00 14.41 -36.77
CA ILE A 369 -19.88 14.03 -37.89
C ILE A 369 -21.31 13.82 -37.39
N LYS A 370 -21.48 13.14 -36.24
CA LYS A 370 -22.81 12.92 -35.63
C LYS A 370 -23.50 14.24 -35.25
N GLN A 371 -22.74 15.27 -34.85
CA GLN A 371 -23.29 16.59 -34.52
C GLN A 371 -23.66 17.41 -35.77
N GLY A 372 -23.19 17.01 -36.96
CA GLY A 372 -23.60 17.63 -38.22
C GLY A 372 -22.46 18.20 -39.07
N TYR A 373 -21.19 18.07 -38.64
CA TYR A 373 -20.07 18.43 -39.52
C TYR A 373 -19.99 17.46 -40.71
N LYS A 374 -19.75 18.01 -41.91
CA LYS A 374 -19.37 17.19 -43.06
C LYS A 374 -17.97 16.62 -42.82
N LYS A 375 -17.75 15.35 -43.17
CA LYS A 375 -16.46 14.69 -43.00
C LYS A 375 -15.31 15.47 -43.66
N ASP A 376 -15.54 16.02 -44.85
CA ASP A 376 -14.56 16.81 -45.61
C ASP A 376 -14.30 18.21 -45.02
N ASN A 377 -15.02 18.59 -43.96
CA ASN A 377 -14.82 19.83 -43.23
C ASN A 377 -14.12 19.61 -41.86
N VAL A 378 -13.75 18.38 -41.50
CA VAL A 378 -13.05 18.06 -40.25
C VAL A 378 -11.57 17.83 -40.53
N TYR A 379 -10.71 18.68 -39.99
CA TYR A 379 -9.27 18.62 -40.20
C TYR A 379 -8.54 18.38 -38.88
N LEU A 380 -7.68 17.37 -38.86
CA LEU A 380 -6.72 17.21 -37.76
C LEU A 380 -5.64 18.26 -37.90
N ILE A 381 -5.17 18.82 -36.78
CA ILE A 381 -4.11 19.82 -36.78
C ILE A 381 -2.81 19.29 -37.43
N GLU A 382 -2.53 18.00 -37.29
CA GLU A 382 -1.44 17.27 -37.94
C GLU A 382 -1.48 17.36 -39.47
N ASN A 383 -2.67 17.52 -40.06
CA ASN A 383 -2.83 17.63 -41.51
C ASN A 383 -2.67 19.06 -42.03
N LEU A 384 -2.63 20.05 -41.13
CA LEU A 384 -2.60 21.47 -41.49
C LEU A 384 -1.17 22.04 -41.51
N VAL A 385 -0.23 21.43 -40.78
CA VAL A 385 1.17 21.87 -40.69
C VAL A 385 2.08 21.23 -41.72
#